data_AF-A0A351SJL9-F1
#
_entry.id   AF-A0A351SJL9-F1
#
_cell.length_a   1.000
_cell.length_b   1.000
_cell.length_c   1.000
_cell.angle_alpha   90.00
_cell.angle_beta   90.00
_cell.angle_gamma   90.00
#
_symmetry.space_group_name_H-M   'P 1'
#
loop_
_entity.id
_entity.type
_entity.pdbx_description
1 polymer ?
#
loop_
_entity_poly.entity_id
_entity_poly.type
_entity_poly.pdbx_seq_one_letter_code
_entity_poly.pdbx_strand_id
1 'polypeptide(L)'
;MKVVDKPRILALCDVSGSVSSYSRFLLLFLYSLNDVLNRIDTCVFTNTLIDVSHIFDELPVEQAVEKIVYEIGMGGSDYGNTLLDLKDQYMDKIDNKTTVIILGDARNNKLEPQTDIMELLYQRAKRVIWLNPETESFWGIGDSEMLRYKPYCNIVKECNTINHLERMVDTILKVSAQAA
;
A
#
# COMPACT_ATOMS: atom_id res chain seq x y z
N MET A 1 22.65 8.72 24.75
CA MET A 1 22.46 8.96 23.30
C MET A 1 21.04 8.54 22.96
N LYS A 2 20.12 9.48 22.67
CA LYS A 2 18.74 9.16 22.27
C LYS A 2 18.82 8.61 20.84
N VAL A 3 18.58 7.32 20.66
CA VAL A 3 18.36 6.76 19.34
C VAL A 3 17.02 7.32 18.87
N VAL A 4 17.06 8.30 17.95
CA VAL A 4 15.86 8.79 17.29
C VAL A 4 15.34 7.64 16.44
N ASP A 5 14.13 7.17 16.77
CA ASP A 5 13.54 6.02 16.08
C ASP A 5 13.14 6.44 14.67
N LYS A 6 13.78 5.85 13.66
CA LYS A 6 13.52 6.20 12.26
C LYS A 6 12.12 5.72 11.86
N PRO A 7 11.35 6.51 11.08
CA PRO A 7 10.03 6.12 10.59
C PRO A 7 10.07 4.80 9.83
N ARG A 8 9.10 3.90 10.09
CA ARG A 8 8.93 2.63 9.37
C ARG A 8 7.75 2.75 8.41
N ILE A 9 7.93 2.33 7.16
CA ILE A 9 6.86 2.32 6.16
C ILE A 9 6.61 0.88 5.74
N LEU A 10 5.34 0.47 5.73
CA LEU A 10 4.87 -0.75 5.09
C LEU A 10 3.98 -0.35 3.90
N ALA A 11 4.39 -0.69 2.70
CA ALA A 11 3.63 -0.44 1.48
C ALA A 11 2.95 -1.72 1.00
N LEU A 12 1.64 -1.66 0.79
CA LEU A 12 0.83 -2.73 0.21
C LEU A 12 0.36 -2.27 -1.18
N CYS A 13 0.78 -2.97 -2.23
CA CYS A 13 0.48 -2.60 -3.60
C CYS A 13 -0.42 -3.63 -4.29
N ASP A 14 -1.63 -3.22 -4.67
CA ASP A 14 -2.46 -3.98 -5.60
C ASP A 14 -1.77 -3.96 -6.98
N VAL A 15 -1.43 -5.15 -7.49
CA VAL A 15 -0.83 -5.36 -8.81
C VAL A 15 -1.79 -6.08 -9.78
N SER A 16 -3.07 -6.17 -9.43
CA SER A 16 -4.09 -6.83 -10.24
C SER A 16 -4.27 -6.18 -11.60
N GLY A 17 -4.92 -6.89 -12.52
CA GLY A 17 -5.10 -6.43 -13.90
C GLY A 17 -5.75 -5.05 -14.00
N SER A 18 -6.71 -4.72 -13.13
CA SER A 18 -7.44 -3.43 -13.14
C SER A 18 -6.54 -2.23 -12.87
N VAL A 19 -5.50 -2.42 -12.06
CA VAL A 19 -4.58 -1.36 -11.63
C VAL A 19 -3.16 -1.54 -12.17
N SER A 20 -2.88 -2.58 -12.95
CA SER A 20 -1.56 -2.98 -13.45
C SER A 20 -0.71 -1.81 -13.98
N SER A 21 -1.29 -0.94 -14.81
CA SER A 21 -0.60 0.24 -15.36
C SER A 21 -0.21 1.27 -14.29
N TYR A 22 -1.06 1.47 -13.28
CA TYR A 22 -0.81 2.38 -12.16
C TYR A 22 0.18 1.77 -11.16
N SER A 23 0.03 0.46 -10.88
CA SER A 23 0.87 -0.28 -9.96
C SER A 23 2.34 -0.26 -10.40
N ARG A 24 2.64 -0.43 -11.71
CA ARG A 24 4.00 -0.34 -12.26
C ARG A 24 4.66 0.99 -11.91
N PHE A 25 3.97 2.09 -12.17
CA PHE A 25 4.51 3.43 -11.90
C PHE A 25 4.71 3.66 -10.39
N LEU A 26 3.74 3.26 -9.58
CA LEU A 26 3.79 3.43 -8.13
C LEU A 26 4.90 2.59 -7.47
N LEU A 27 5.14 1.37 -7.95
CA LEU A 27 6.22 0.51 -7.47
C LEU A 27 7.60 1.11 -7.78
N LEU A 28 7.81 1.59 -9.02
CA LEU A 28 9.04 2.31 -9.40
C LEU A 28 9.31 3.49 -8.46
N PHE A 29 8.23 4.20 -8.10
CA PHE A 29 8.30 5.35 -7.23
C PHE A 29 8.59 4.98 -5.76
N LEU A 30 7.87 4.01 -5.18
CA LEU A 30 8.10 3.55 -3.81
C LEU A 30 9.54 3.05 -3.64
N TYR A 31 10.06 2.38 -4.65
CA TYR A 31 11.45 1.95 -4.67
C TYR A 31 12.42 3.13 -4.71
N SER A 32 12.16 4.13 -5.56
CA SER A 32 12.96 5.36 -5.59
C SER A 32 12.96 6.11 -4.25
N LEU A 33 11.88 5.99 -3.47
CA LEU A 33 11.81 6.51 -2.09
C LEU A 33 12.57 5.65 -1.08
N ASN A 34 12.71 4.34 -1.32
CA ASN A 34 13.39 3.43 -0.40
C ASN A 34 14.87 3.82 -0.23
N ASP A 35 15.53 4.24 -1.31
CA ASP A 35 16.91 4.76 -1.29
C ASP A 35 17.07 5.97 -0.33
N VAL A 36 16.01 6.76 -0.19
CA VAL A 36 16.00 7.97 0.66
C VAL A 36 15.61 7.65 2.11
N LEU A 37 14.63 6.76 2.30
CA LEU A 37 14.01 6.51 3.60
C LEU A 37 14.60 5.30 4.36
N ASN A 38 15.37 4.43 3.70
CA ASN A 38 16.15 3.32 4.26
C ASN A 38 15.35 2.36 5.18
N ARG A 39 14.03 2.20 4.98
CA ARG A 39 13.14 1.34 5.80
C ARG A 39 11.71 1.19 5.25
N ILE A 40 11.56 0.90 3.95
CA ILE A 40 10.27 0.59 3.34
C ILE A 40 10.15 -0.92 3.11
N ASP A 41 9.30 -1.59 3.89
CA ASP A 41 8.88 -2.97 3.63
C ASP A 41 7.82 -2.92 2.52
N THR A 42 8.03 -3.60 1.39
CA THR A 42 7.10 -3.58 0.24
C THR A 42 6.48 -4.94 0.01
N CYS A 43 5.16 -5.00 0.10
CA CYS A 43 4.36 -6.16 -0.24
C CYS A 43 3.47 -5.84 -1.44
N VAL A 44 3.25 -6.83 -2.30
CA VAL A 44 2.29 -6.74 -3.40
C VAL A 44 1.18 -7.76 -3.20
N PHE A 45 0.03 -7.52 -3.84
CA PHE A 45 -1.07 -8.46 -3.78
C PHE A 45 -1.95 -8.40 -5.03
N THR A 46 -2.60 -9.52 -5.31
CA THR A 46 -3.82 -9.60 -6.12
C THR A 46 -4.88 -10.28 -5.28
N ASN A 47 -4.64 -11.53 -4.90
CA ASN A 47 -5.44 -12.27 -3.92
C ASN A 47 -4.68 -12.60 -2.63
N THR A 48 -3.36 -12.68 -2.69
CA THR A 48 -2.49 -13.10 -1.59
C THR A 48 -1.42 -12.03 -1.39
N LEU A 49 -1.07 -11.75 -0.14
CA LEU A 49 0.00 -10.81 0.17
C LEU A 49 1.38 -11.48 0.02
N ILE A 50 2.26 -10.86 -0.78
CA ILE A 50 3.59 -11.38 -1.10
C ILE A 50 4.64 -10.32 -0.77
N ASP A 51 5.62 -10.67 0.05
CA ASP A 51 6.82 -9.86 0.26
C ASP A 51 7.72 -9.92 -0.98
N VAL A 52 8.00 -8.75 -1.56
CA VAL A 52 8.80 -8.63 -2.79
C VAL A 52 10.14 -7.95 -2.55
N SER A 53 10.49 -7.66 -1.30
CA SER A 53 11.72 -6.95 -0.94
C SER A 53 12.96 -7.64 -1.53
N HIS A 54 13.00 -8.97 -1.49
CA HIS A 54 14.09 -9.78 -2.06
C HIS A 54 14.24 -9.66 -3.58
N ILE A 55 13.15 -9.44 -4.33
CA ILE A 55 13.21 -9.30 -5.80
C ILE A 55 13.95 -8.01 -6.16
N PHE A 56 13.74 -6.97 -5.36
CA PHE A 56 14.39 -5.68 -5.56
C PHE A 56 15.88 -5.69 -5.16
N ASP A 57 16.29 -6.58 -4.27
CA ASP A 57 17.71 -6.76 -3.92
C ASP A 57 18.50 -7.44 -5.06
N GLU A 58 17.82 -8.23 -5.89
CA GLU A 58 18.45 -9.06 -6.93
C GLU A 58 18.42 -8.42 -8.33
N LEU A 59 17.47 -7.52 -8.60
CA LEU A 59 17.20 -6.99 -9.94
C LEU A 59 17.18 -5.47 -9.98
N PRO A 60 17.60 -4.84 -11.11
CA PRO A 60 17.32 -3.44 -11.36
C PRO A 60 15.81 -3.15 -11.26
N VAL A 61 15.44 -1.98 -10.76
CA VAL A 61 14.05 -1.65 -10.41
C VAL A 61 13.06 -1.89 -11.57
N GLU A 62 13.42 -1.50 -12.79
CA GLU A 62 12.54 -1.70 -13.94
C GLU A 62 12.26 -3.19 -14.20
N GLN A 63 13.29 -4.04 -14.04
CA GLN A 63 13.18 -5.49 -14.23
C GLN A 63 12.41 -6.15 -13.08
N ALA A 64 12.65 -5.71 -11.84
CA ALA A 64 11.94 -6.19 -10.66
C ALA A 64 10.42 -5.92 -10.80
N VAL A 65 10.05 -4.70 -11.17
CA VAL A 65 8.64 -4.32 -11.35
C VAL A 65 8.00 -5.09 -12.50
N GLU A 66 8.69 -5.25 -13.63
CA GLU A 66 8.17 -6.05 -14.74
C GLU A 66 7.95 -7.51 -14.34
N LYS A 67 8.90 -8.11 -13.62
CA LYS A 67 8.78 -9.46 -13.07
C LYS A 67 7.58 -9.59 -12.13
N ILE A 68 7.44 -8.67 -11.18
CA ILE A 68 6.32 -8.64 -10.21
C ILE A 68 4.97 -8.57 -10.93
N VAL A 69 4.80 -7.61 -11.83
CA VAL A 69 3.52 -7.42 -12.53
C VAL A 69 3.21 -8.62 -13.42
N TYR A 70 4.21 -9.21 -14.07
CA TYR A 70 4.04 -10.37 -14.93
C TYR A 70 3.71 -11.67 -14.15
N GLU A 71 4.43 -11.93 -13.06
CA GLU A 71 4.31 -13.18 -12.30
C GLU A 71 3.13 -13.18 -11.32
N ILE A 72 2.79 -12.00 -10.77
CA ILE A 72 1.82 -11.88 -9.66
C ILE A 72 0.53 -11.18 -10.10
N GLY A 73 0.60 -10.26 -11.07
CA GLY A 73 -0.50 -9.38 -11.47
C GLY A 73 -1.66 -10.04 -12.22
N MET A 74 -1.58 -11.35 -12.47
CA MET A 74 -2.64 -12.09 -13.16
C MET A 74 -3.79 -12.40 -12.20
N GLY A 75 -4.91 -11.68 -12.33
CA GLY A 75 -6.12 -11.94 -11.56
C GLY A 75 -6.93 -10.68 -11.24
N GLY A 76 -8.05 -10.87 -10.55
CA GLY A 76 -8.80 -9.81 -9.90
C GLY A 76 -8.41 -9.69 -8.42
N SER A 77 -8.68 -8.54 -7.82
CA SER A 77 -8.28 -8.30 -6.43
C SER A 77 -9.19 -8.99 -5.41
N ASP A 78 -8.58 -9.58 -4.39
CA ASP A 78 -9.24 -10.05 -3.16
C ASP A 78 -8.55 -9.35 -1.98
N TYR A 79 -9.08 -8.17 -1.65
CA TYR A 79 -8.63 -7.37 -0.50
C TYR A 79 -8.93 -8.09 0.81
N GLY A 80 -10.01 -8.88 0.87
CA GLY A 80 -10.36 -9.65 2.06
C GLY A 80 -9.27 -10.65 2.43
N ASN A 81 -8.88 -11.49 1.49
CA ASN A 81 -7.80 -12.46 1.71
C ASN A 81 -6.44 -11.76 1.92
N THR A 82 -6.16 -10.68 1.19
CA THR A 82 -4.97 -9.85 1.43
C THR A 82 -4.91 -9.30 2.86
N LEU A 83 -6.04 -8.87 3.41
CA LEU A 83 -6.12 -8.38 4.80
C LEU A 83 -5.93 -9.52 5.80
N LEU A 84 -6.45 -10.72 5.53
CA LEU A 84 -6.18 -11.91 6.36
C LEU A 84 -4.68 -12.24 6.38
N ASP A 85 -4.02 -12.23 5.22
CA ASP A 85 -2.57 -12.43 5.14
C ASP A 85 -1.80 -11.34 5.89
N LEU A 86 -2.20 -10.07 5.74
CA LEU A 86 -1.61 -8.95 6.47
C LEU A 86 -1.71 -9.16 7.98
N LYS A 87 -2.90 -9.59 8.44
CA LYS A 87 -3.15 -9.88 9.85
C LYS A 87 -2.20 -10.94 10.37
N ASP A 88 -2.05 -12.04 9.62
CA ASP A 88 -1.30 -13.21 10.06
C ASP A 88 0.23 -13.02 9.93
N GLN A 89 0.70 -12.28 8.93
CA GLN A 89 2.12 -12.16 8.60
C GLN A 89 2.81 -10.88 9.12
N TYR A 90 2.04 -9.78 9.29
CA TYR A 90 2.60 -8.45 9.56
C TYR A 90 2.00 -7.71 10.75
N MET A 91 0.78 -8.01 11.20
CA MET A 91 0.10 -7.21 12.24
C MET A 91 0.88 -7.06 13.54
N ASP A 92 1.62 -8.10 13.95
CA ASP A 92 2.49 -8.06 15.14
C ASP A 92 3.72 -7.15 14.98
N LYS A 93 4.12 -6.86 13.73
CA LYS A 93 5.23 -5.94 13.39
C LYS A 93 4.77 -4.49 13.24
N ILE A 94 3.45 -4.25 13.21
CA ILE A 94 2.83 -2.94 13.03
C ILE A 94 2.54 -2.32 14.41
N ASP A 95 3.11 -1.14 14.63
CA ASP A 95 2.99 -0.36 15.86
C ASP A 95 2.78 1.13 15.57
N ASN A 96 2.76 1.94 16.63
CA ASN A 96 2.56 3.39 16.56
C ASN A 96 3.74 4.17 15.93
N LYS A 97 4.75 3.47 15.38
CA LYS A 97 5.85 4.03 14.58
C LYS A 97 5.75 3.62 13.11
N THR A 98 4.89 2.67 12.77
CA THR A 98 4.67 2.19 11.41
C THR A 98 3.61 3.02 10.69
N THR A 99 3.96 3.57 9.53
CA THR A 99 3.00 4.13 8.58
C THR A 99 2.72 3.10 7.51
N VAL A 100 1.44 2.74 7.35
CA VAL A 100 0.99 1.80 6.33
C VAL A 100 0.42 2.57 5.15
N ILE A 101 0.91 2.27 3.96
CA ILE A 101 0.45 2.86 2.70
C ILE A 101 -0.19 1.74 1.88
N ILE A 102 -1.46 1.90 1.54
CA ILE A 102 -2.20 0.98 0.68
C ILE A 102 -2.40 1.66 -0.66
N LEU A 103 -1.99 0.99 -1.73
CA LEU A 103 -2.11 1.45 -3.11
C LEU A 103 -3.05 0.48 -3.83
N GLY A 104 -4.23 0.95 -4.24
CA GLY A 104 -5.20 0.06 -4.87
C GLY A 104 -6.60 0.65 -4.99
N ASP A 105 -7.40 0.09 -5.90
CA ASP A 105 -8.74 0.58 -6.27
C ASP A 105 -9.86 0.18 -5.29
N ALA A 106 -9.58 -0.73 -4.35
CA ALA A 106 -10.54 -1.33 -3.42
C ALA A 106 -11.68 -2.10 -4.13
N ARG A 107 -11.46 -2.58 -5.36
CA ARG A 107 -12.38 -3.48 -6.06
C ARG A 107 -12.23 -4.87 -5.47
N ASN A 108 -13.24 -5.35 -4.73
CA ASN A 108 -13.11 -6.61 -3.98
C ASN A 108 -13.83 -7.80 -4.62
N ASN A 109 -14.31 -7.69 -5.86
CA ASN A 109 -15.02 -8.77 -6.56
C ASN A 109 -16.22 -9.35 -5.77
N LYS A 110 -16.87 -8.53 -4.94
CA LYS A 110 -17.98 -8.89 -4.03
C LYS A 110 -17.62 -9.95 -2.97
N LEU A 111 -16.35 -10.09 -2.65
CA LEU A 111 -15.86 -10.96 -1.58
C LEU A 111 -15.98 -10.26 -0.22
N GLU A 112 -15.79 -11.02 0.86
CA GLU A 112 -15.81 -10.46 2.22
C GLU A 112 -14.66 -9.46 2.41
N PRO A 113 -14.92 -8.21 2.79
CA PRO A 113 -13.87 -7.18 2.83
C PRO A 113 -13.06 -7.16 4.12
N GLN A 114 -13.44 -7.93 5.15
CA GLN A 114 -12.68 -8.03 6.40
C GLN A 114 -12.39 -6.64 7.04
N THR A 115 -13.43 -5.80 7.13
CA THR A 115 -13.30 -4.42 7.64
C THR A 115 -12.82 -4.34 9.09
N ASP A 116 -13.03 -5.38 9.87
CA ASP A 116 -12.50 -5.55 11.23
C ASP A 116 -10.97 -5.59 11.25
N ILE A 117 -10.33 -6.11 10.21
CA ILE A 117 -8.87 -6.11 10.09
C ILE A 117 -8.36 -4.71 9.77
N MET A 118 -9.08 -3.96 8.93
CA MET A 118 -8.76 -2.55 8.69
C MET A 118 -8.90 -1.72 9.97
N GLU A 119 -9.92 -2.00 10.79
CA GLU A 119 -10.06 -1.37 12.10
C GLU A 119 -8.86 -1.67 13.02
N LEU A 120 -8.46 -2.94 13.11
CA LEU A 120 -7.28 -3.35 13.88
C LEU A 120 -6.01 -2.66 13.38
N LEU A 121 -5.82 -2.60 12.07
CA LEU A 121 -4.70 -1.93 11.42
C LEU A 121 -4.66 -0.45 11.82
N TYR A 122 -5.79 0.24 11.73
CA TYR A 122 -5.94 1.65 12.11
C TYR A 122 -5.62 1.91 13.58
N GLN A 123 -6.03 1.02 14.47
CA GLN A 123 -5.78 1.14 15.91
C GLN A 123 -4.29 0.96 16.27
N ARG A 124 -3.55 0.14 15.50
CA ARG A 124 -2.13 -0.16 15.78
C ARG A 124 -1.16 0.76 15.09
N ALA A 125 -1.38 1.04 13.81
CA ALA A 125 -0.45 1.79 12.98
C ALA A 125 -0.36 3.25 13.45
N LYS A 126 0.80 3.89 13.27
CA LYS A 126 0.93 5.34 13.41
C LYS A 126 -0.07 6.05 12.50
N ARG A 127 -0.14 5.60 11.25
CA ARG A 127 -1.04 6.09 10.21
C ARG A 127 -1.33 5.00 9.19
N VAL A 128 -2.54 5.04 8.65
CA VAL A 128 -2.98 4.30 7.46
C VAL A 128 -3.32 5.31 6.38
N ILE A 129 -2.64 5.20 5.23
CA ILE A 129 -2.82 6.07 4.06
C ILE A 129 -3.28 5.18 2.91
N TRP A 130 -4.40 5.51 2.28
CA TRP A 130 -4.90 4.82 1.09
C TRP A 130 -4.84 5.72 -0.12
N LEU A 131 -4.16 5.28 -1.18
CA LEU A 131 -4.09 5.96 -2.46
C LEU A 131 -4.80 5.11 -3.52
N ASN A 132 -5.90 5.64 -4.02
CA ASN A 132 -6.79 4.91 -4.92
C ASN A 132 -6.68 5.48 -6.35
N PRO A 133 -6.37 4.67 -7.38
CA PRO A 133 -6.27 5.15 -8.76
C PRO A 133 -7.65 5.47 -9.39
N GLU A 134 -8.76 4.97 -8.85
CA GLU A 134 -10.08 5.39 -9.28
C GLU A 134 -10.45 6.77 -8.73
N THR A 135 -11.19 7.54 -9.52
CA THR A 135 -11.71 8.84 -9.06
C THR A 135 -12.70 8.65 -7.91
N GLU A 136 -12.79 9.65 -7.02
CA GLU A 136 -13.66 9.55 -5.83
C GLU A 136 -15.12 9.27 -6.17
N SER A 137 -15.57 9.65 -7.38
CA SER A 137 -16.92 9.40 -7.87
C SER A 137 -17.27 7.92 -8.05
N PHE A 138 -16.27 7.02 -8.18
CA PHE A 138 -16.48 5.57 -8.30
C PHE A 138 -16.44 4.84 -6.96
N TRP A 139 -16.04 5.51 -5.88
CA TRP A 139 -15.91 4.87 -4.57
C TRP A 139 -17.29 4.48 -4.02
N GLY A 140 -17.48 3.18 -3.77
CA GLY A 140 -18.77 2.62 -3.37
C GLY A 140 -19.72 2.29 -4.53
N ILE A 141 -19.30 2.49 -5.79
CA ILE A 141 -20.04 2.02 -6.96
C ILE A 141 -19.56 0.62 -7.34
N GLY A 142 -20.52 -0.28 -7.63
CA GLY A 142 -20.22 -1.66 -8.01
C GLY A 142 -19.73 -2.47 -6.81
N ASP A 143 -18.54 -3.05 -6.93
CA ASP A 143 -17.84 -3.86 -5.93
C ASP A 143 -16.70 -3.10 -5.22
N SER A 144 -16.71 -1.77 -5.28
CA SER A 144 -15.75 -0.92 -4.58
C SER A 144 -16.07 -0.88 -3.08
N GLU A 145 -15.17 -1.40 -2.25
CA GLU A 145 -15.28 -1.42 -0.79
C GLU A 145 -14.69 -0.16 -0.14
N MET A 146 -14.25 0.82 -0.95
CA MET A 146 -13.54 2.00 -0.47
C MET A 146 -14.30 2.79 0.60
N LEU A 147 -15.64 2.90 0.49
CA LEU A 147 -16.44 3.59 1.52
C LEU A 147 -16.46 2.86 2.87
N ARG A 148 -16.25 1.54 2.87
CA ARG A 148 -16.17 0.72 4.08
C ARG A 148 -14.77 0.70 4.69
N TYR A 149 -13.73 0.84 3.87
CA TYR A 149 -12.35 0.96 4.36
C TYR A 149 -11.99 2.38 4.81
N LYS A 150 -12.56 3.42 4.18
CA LYS A 150 -12.25 4.83 4.44
C LYS A 150 -12.29 5.26 5.92
N PRO A 151 -13.23 4.80 6.78
CA PRO A 151 -13.25 5.14 8.20
C PRO A 151 -11.99 4.70 8.96
N TYR A 152 -11.28 3.70 8.45
CA TYR A 152 -10.09 3.10 9.05
C TYR A 152 -8.79 3.59 8.39
N CYS A 153 -8.86 4.75 7.74
CA CYS A 153 -7.72 5.41 7.11
C CYS A 153 -7.59 6.82 7.67
N ASN A 154 -6.36 7.24 7.99
CA ASN A 154 -6.09 8.64 8.35
C ASN A 154 -6.15 9.55 7.12
N ILE A 155 -5.73 9.02 5.97
CA ILE A 155 -5.73 9.75 4.68
C ILE A 155 -6.24 8.79 3.61
N VAL A 156 -7.22 9.24 2.84
CA VAL A 156 -7.66 8.57 1.60
C VAL A 156 -7.64 9.60 0.49
N LYS A 157 -6.96 9.29 -0.61
CA LYS A 157 -6.81 10.19 -1.76
C LYS A 157 -6.90 9.45 -3.08
N GLU A 158 -7.55 10.09 -4.05
CA GLU A 158 -7.37 9.77 -5.46
C GLU A 158 -5.90 9.96 -5.87
N CYS A 159 -5.32 8.98 -6.55
CA CYS A 159 -3.92 8.94 -6.96
C CYS A 159 -3.73 8.21 -8.31
N ASN A 160 -4.08 8.91 -9.38
CA ASN A 160 -3.99 8.43 -10.77
C ASN A 160 -3.13 9.32 -11.69
N THR A 161 -2.46 10.33 -11.13
CA THR A 161 -1.54 11.21 -11.86
C THR A 161 -0.23 11.37 -11.11
N ILE A 162 0.83 11.72 -11.82
CA ILE A 162 2.14 12.04 -11.23
C ILE A 162 2.00 13.15 -10.18
N ASN A 163 1.23 14.20 -10.49
CA ASN A 163 0.97 15.31 -9.56
C ASN A 163 0.24 14.87 -8.28
N HIS A 164 -0.60 13.81 -8.33
CA HIS A 164 -1.19 13.24 -7.12
C HIS A 164 -0.12 12.56 -6.26
N LEU A 165 0.78 11.82 -6.90
CA LEU A 165 1.85 11.10 -6.21
C LEU A 165 2.88 12.04 -5.59
N GLU A 166 3.32 13.07 -6.30
CA GLU A 166 4.27 14.09 -5.79
C GLU A 166 3.74 14.77 -4.52
N ARG A 167 2.46 15.15 -4.49
CA ARG A 167 1.83 15.73 -3.29
C ARG A 167 1.79 14.75 -2.11
N MET A 168 1.71 13.45 -2.40
CA MET A 168 1.78 12.42 -1.37
C MET A 168 3.21 12.20 -0.87
N VAL A 169 4.24 12.33 -1.72
CA VAL A 169 5.65 12.34 -1.28
C VAL A 169 5.84 13.38 -0.20
N ASP A 170 5.45 14.62 -0.47
CA ASP A 170 5.62 15.73 0.45
C ASP A 170 4.91 15.44 1.78
N THR A 171 3.76 14.79 1.71
CA THR A 171 3.01 14.38 2.89
C THR A 171 3.78 13.30 3.65
N ILE A 172 4.28 12.26 2.99
CA ILE A 172 5.05 11.18 3.62
C ILE A 172 6.35 11.73 4.23
N LEU A 173 7.09 12.58 3.51
CA LEU A 173 8.35 13.19 3.94
C LEU A 173 8.19 14.19 5.08
N LYS A 174 7.15 15.04 5.06
CA LYS A 174 6.87 15.95 6.19
C LYS A 174 6.54 15.17 7.45
N VAL A 175 5.91 14.01 7.29
CA VAL A 175 5.45 13.16 8.39
C VAL A 175 6.57 12.29 8.96
N SER A 176 7.55 11.91 8.13
CA SER A 176 8.79 11.31 8.59
C SER A 176 9.69 12.32 9.31
N ALA A 177 9.75 13.57 8.84
CA ALA A 177 10.54 14.64 9.46
C ALA A 177 9.99 15.11 10.82
N GLN A 178 8.68 15.06 11.04
CA GLN A 178 8.06 15.39 12.35
C GLN A 178 8.30 14.32 13.43
N ALA A 179 8.98 13.22 13.12
CA ALA A 179 9.36 12.19 14.07
C ALA A 179 10.79 12.35 14.62
N ALA A 180 11.51 13.41 14.23
CA ALA A 180 12.89 13.72 14.63
C ALA A 180 12.97 14.81 15.72
#